data_AF-A0A3B7QXB2-F1
#
_entry.id   AF-A0A3B7QXB2-F1
#
_cell.length_a   1.000
_cell.length_b   1.000
_cell.length_c   1.000
_cell.angle_alpha   90.00
_cell.angle_beta   90.00
_cell.angle_gamma   90.00
#
_symmetry.space_group_name_H-M   'P 1'
#
loop_
_entity.id
_entity.type
_entity.pdbx_description
1 polymer ?
#
loop_
_entity_poly.entity_id
_entity_poly.type
_entity_poly.pdbx_seq_one_letter_code
_entity_poly.pdbx_strand_id
1 'polypeptide(L)'
;MPPATNAVVLAPELLPTLLAVSVTALHVVRPIYDQAGTDIVDFALEYLNPAGQRMTGLHEHPGGTLLSLFPNTMTAGVLSYYKRAFASGELEAYEVNYQADGLDNYFRL
;
A
#
# COMPACT_ATOMS: atom_id res chain seq x y z
N MET A 1 -31.19 -24.55 18.90
CA MET A 1 -30.45 -23.34 19.33
C MET A 1 -29.33 -23.10 18.33
N PRO A 2 -29.19 -21.91 17.73
CA PRO A 2 -27.97 -21.57 17.00
C PRO A 2 -26.82 -21.37 18.02
N PRO A 3 -25.56 -21.68 17.67
CA PRO A 3 -24.44 -21.40 18.55
C PRO A 3 -24.29 -19.88 18.72
N ALA A 4 -24.01 -19.45 19.95
CA ALA A 4 -23.67 -18.06 20.24
C ALA A 4 -22.34 -17.74 19.54
N THR A 5 -22.36 -16.80 18.59
CA THR A 5 -21.16 -16.19 18.03
C THR A 5 -20.44 -15.45 19.15
N ASN A 6 -19.40 -16.05 19.72
CA ASN A 6 -18.47 -15.32 20.58
C ASN A 6 -17.73 -14.30 19.71
N ALA A 7 -18.05 -13.03 19.88
CA ALA A 7 -17.25 -11.96 19.32
C ALA A 7 -15.86 -11.99 19.97
N VAL A 8 -14.83 -12.26 19.19
CA VAL A 8 -13.44 -12.12 19.63
C VAL A 8 -13.15 -10.63 19.72
N VAL A 9 -12.92 -10.13 20.94
CA VAL A 9 -12.40 -8.78 21.15
C VAL A 9 -10.89 -8.84 20.96
N LEU A 10 -10.40 -8.23 19.89
CA LEU A 10 -8.97 -8.13 19.63
C LEU A 10 -8.37 -7.03 20.51
N ALA A 11 -7.20 -7.30 21.08
CA ALA A 11 -6.45 -6.29 21.82
C ALA A 11 -6.05 -5.14 20.87
N PRO A 12 -6.07 -3.87 21.32
CA PRO A 12 -5.66 -2.72 20.51
C PRO A 12 -4.26 -2.88 19.90
N GLU A 13 -3.36 -3.55 20.62
CA GLU A 13 -1.96 -3.77 20.23
C GLU A 13 -1.77 -4.85 19.16
N LEU A 14 -2.82 -5.62 18.84
CA LEU A 14 -2.69 -6.75 17.92
C LEU A 14 -2.30 -6.29 16.52
N LEU A 15 -2.96 -5.26 15.99
CA LEU A 15 -2.66 -4.76 14.64
C LEU A 15 -1.23 -4.21 14.54
N PRO A 16 -0.77 -3.31 15.43
CA PRO A 16 0.64 -2.88 15.45
C PRO A 16 1.61 -4.05 15.53
N THR A 17 1.31 -5.06 16.36
CA THR A 17 2.15 -6.26 16.50
C THR A 17 2.21 -7.04 15.19
N LEU A 18 1.06 -7.29 14.54
CA LEU A 18 0.99 -8.00 13.27
C LEU A 18 1.75 -7.26 12.16
N LEU A 19 1.61 -5.93 12.08
CA LEU A 19 2.35 -5.12 11.12
C LEU A 19 3.87 -5.21 11.36
N ALA A 20 4.30 -5.19 12.63
CA ALA A 20 5.69 -5.26 13.02
C ALA A 20 6.34 -6.62 12.72
N VAL A 21 5.62 -7.73 12.92
CA VAL A 21 6.14 -9.09 12.67
C VAL A 21 5.90 -9.59 11.24
N SER A 22 5.07 -8.91 10.45
CA SER A 22 4.80 -9.29 9.07
C SER A 22 6.08 -9.26 8.22
N VAL A 23 6.29 -10.34 7.47
CA VAL A 23 7.36 -10.43 6.46
C VAL A 23 6.95 -9.78 5.14
N THR A 24 5.64 -9.63 4.91
CA THR A 24 5.10 -8.95 3.73
C THR A 24 5.25 -7.44 3.91
N ALA A 25 5.82 -6.77 2.89
CA ALA A 25 5.86 -5.32 2.82
C ALA A 25 4.43 -4.78 2.68
N LEU A 26 4.03 -3.91 3.60
CA LEU A 26 2.69 -3.32 3.63
C LEU A 26 2.81 -1.81 3.53
N HIS A 27 2.13 -1.24 2.55
CA HIS A 27 2.05 0.20 2.30
C HIS A 27 0.61 0.65 2.52
N VAL A 28 0.40 1.62 3.41
CA VAL A 28 -0.90 2.29 3.53
C VAL A 28 -0.83 3.56 2.70
N VAL A 29 -1.76 3.65 1.74
CA VAL A 29 -1.86 4.78 0.82
C VAL A 29 -3.23 5.41 0.89
N ARG A 30 -3.28 6.73 0.65
CA ARG A 30 -4.54 7.49 0.59
C ARG A 30 -4.68 8.16 -0.78
N PRO A 31 -5.82 8.03 -1.47
CA PRO A 31 -6.02 8.69 -2.75
C PRO A 31 -5.95 10.21 -2.61
N ILE A 32 -5.30 10.85 -3.59
CA ILE A 32 -5.34 12.29 -3.79
C ILE A 32 -6.16 12.53 -5.06
N TYR A 33 -7.22 13.32 -4.94
CA TYR A 33 -8.10 13.67 -6.04
C TYR A 33 -7.66 14.97 -6.71
N ASP A 34 -8.07 15.15 -7.96
CA ASP A 34 -7.98 16.42 -8.66
C ASP A 34 -8.82 17.52 -7.98
N GLN A 35 -8.72 18.75 -8.50
CA GLN A 35 -9.47 19.89 -7.98
C GLN A 35 -11.00 19.73 -8.10
N ALA A 36 -11.47 18.93 -9.07
CA ALA A 36 -12.89 18.65 -9.27
C ALA A 36 -13.41 17.57 -8.31
N GLY A 37 -12.51 16.82 -7.65
CA GLY A 37 -12.85 15.70 -6.78
C GLY A 37 -13.30 14.45 -7.54
N THR A 38 -13.05 14.37 -8.85
CA THR A 38 -13.59 13.33 -9.72
C THR A 38 -12.58 12.22 -9.98
N ASP A 39 -11.31 12.59 -10.20
CA ASP A 39 -10.28 11.62 -10.58
C ASP A 39 -9.17 11.56 -9.54
N ILE A 40 -8.75 10.34 -9.20
CA ILE A 40 -7.53 10.13 -8.42
C ILE A 40 -6.34 10.50 -9.30
N VAL A 41 -5.52 11.45 -8.87
CA VAL A 41 -4.31 11.88 -9.61
C VAL A 41 -3.05 11.23 -9.08
N ASP A 42 -3.01 10.92 -7.78
CA ASP A 42 -1.86 10.34 -7.08
C ASP A 42 -2.32 9.66 -5.78
N PHE A 43 -1.39 9.09 -5.02
CA PHE A 43 -1.61 8.53 -3.70
C PHE A 43 -0.59 9.06 -2.70
N ALA A 44 -1.02 9.54 -1.55
CA ALA A 44 -0.13 9.84 -0.42
C ALA A 44 0.34 8.53 0.21
N LEU A 45 1.65 8.41 0.51
CA LEU A 45 2.21 7.26 1.23
C LEU A 45 2.23 7.56 2.73
N GLU A 46 1.23 7.03 3.44
CA GLU A 46 0.94 7.37 4.83
C GLU A 46 1.72 6.50 5.82
N TYR A 47 1.90 5.22 5.52
CA TYR A 47 2.58 4.28 6.42
C TYR A 47 3.29 3.14 5.69
N LEU A 48 4.44 2.75 6.24
CA LEU A 48 5.22 1.57 5.86
C LEU A 48 5.49 0.70 7.09
N ASN A 49 5.13 -0.57 7.02
CA ASN A 49 5.58 -1.53 8.03
C ASN A 49 7.11 -1.75 7.93
N PRO A 50 7.76 -2.40 8.91
CA PRO A 50 9.21 -2.60 8.88
C PRO A 50 9.71 -3.34 7.64
N ALA A 51 8.91 -4.26 7.06
CA ALA A 51 9.26 -4.91 5.80
C ALA A 51 9.24 -3.94 4.62
N GLY A 52 8.24 -3.07 4.51
CA GLY A 52 8.17 -2.01 3.50
C GLY A 52 9.30 -0.99 3.63
N GLN A 53 9.66 -0.60 4.87
CA GLN A 53 10.80 0.29 5.13
C GLN A 53 12.12 -0.33 4.64
N ARG A 54 12.36 -1.62 4.92
CA ARG A 54 13.56 -2.33 4.42
C ARG A 54 13.56 -2.43 2.89
N MET A 55 12.40 -2.67 2.28
CA MET A 55 12.26 -2.81 0.84
C MET A 55 12.53 -1.49 0.11
N THR A 56 12.03 -0.37 0.66
CA THR A 56 12.07 0.95 0.00
C THR A 56 13.21 1.84 0.46
N GLY A 57 13.82 1.56 1.61
CA GLY A 57 14.78 2.45 2.27
C GLY A 57 14.15 3.69 2.92
N LEU A 58 12.81 3.80 2.93
CA LEU A 58 12.09 4.93 3.52
C LEU A 58 11.77 4.69 5.00
N HIS A 59 11.43 5.77 5.71
CA HIS A 59 10.99 5.71 7.11
C HIS A 59 9.52 5.31 7.23
N GLU A 60 9.06 4.97 8.43
CA GLU A 60 7.69 4.48 8.70
C GLU A 60 6.58 5.39 8.15
N HIS A 61 6.78 6.70 8.21
CA HIS A 61 5.83 7.70 7.72
C HIS A 61 6.52 8.61 6.70
N PRO A 62 6.78 8.13 5.46
CA PRO A 62 7.67 8.80 4.50
C PRO A 62 7.30 10.26 4.22
N GLY A 63 5.99 10.55 4.26
CA GLY A 63 5.42 11.75 3.68
C GLY A 63 5.52 11.75 2.15
N GLY A 64 4.82 12.69 1.52
CA GLY A 64 4.81 12.80 0.06
C GLY A 64 3.88 11.80 -0.64
N THR A 65 4.05 11.69 -1.95
CA THR A 65 3.18 10.93 -2.84
C THR A 65 3.92 9.80 -3.56
N LEU A 66 3.18 8.82 -4.06
CA LEU A 66 3.70 7.69 -4.82
C LEU A 66 4.56 8.19 -5.99
N LEU A 67 4.10 9.19 -6.73
CA LEU A 67 4.85 9.74 -7.87
C LEU A 67 6.06 10.56 -7.47
N SER A 68 6.05 11.19 -6.29
CA SER A 68 7.21 11.93 -5.80
C SER A 68 8.33 11.01 -5.30
N LEU A 69 7.96 9.88 -4.70
CA LEU A 69 8.88 8.91 -4.10
C LEU A 69 9.35 7.86 -5.10
N PHE A 70 8.46 7.45 -6.01
CA PHE A 70 8.68 6.40 -7.00
C PHE A 70 8.18 6.86 -8.38
N PRO A 71 8.84 7.85 -9.01
CA PRO A 71 8.36 8.46 -10.26
C PRO A 71 8.20 7.46 -11.42
N ASN A 72 8.92 6.34 -11.43
CA ASN A 72 8.79 5.33 -12.47
C ASN A 72 7.55 4.43 -12.33
N THR A 73 6.76 4.58 -11.26
CA THR A 73 5.50 3.85 -11.04
C THR A 73 4.43 4.17 -12.09
N MET A 74 4.50 5.35 -12.74
CA MET A 74 3.64 5.67 -13.88
C MET A 74 3.96 4.77 -15.07
N THR A 75 5.23 4.72 -15.46
CA THR A 75 5.70 3.96 -16.62
C THR A 75 5.54 2.46 -16.40
N ALA A 76 5.67 2.01 -15.15
CA ALA A 76 5.45 0.62 -14.74
C ALA A 76 3.96 0.23 -14.57
N GLY A 77 3.00 1.15 -14.78
CA GLY A 77 1.57 0.86 -14.68
C GLY A 77 1.03 0.68 -13.25
N VAL A 78 1.87 0.85 -12.23
CA VAL A 78 1.52 0.66 -10.81
C VAL A 78 0.48 1.66 -10.33
N LEU A 79 0.58 2.93 -10.74
CA LEU A 79 -0.43 3.94 -10.40
C LEU A 79 -1.81 3.57 -10.98
N SER A 80 -1.84 3.11 -12.24
CA SER A 80 -3.08 2.67 -12.90
C SER A 80 -3.68 1.45 -12.21
N TYR A 81 -2.83 0.52 -11.74
CA TYR A 81 -3.26 -0.60 -10.91
C TYR A 81 -3.91 -0.14 -9.60
N TYR A 82 -3.27 0.76 -8.85
CA TYR A 82 -3.82 1.28 -7.59
C TYR A 82 -5.18 1.95 -7.78
N LYS A 83 -5.35 2.74 -8.86
CA LYS A 83 -6.65 3.35 -9.19
C LYS A 83 -7.74 2.31 -9.41
N ARG A 84 -7.44 1.22 -10.13
CA ARG A 84 -8.42 0.14 -10.39
C ARG A 84 -8.77 -0.61 -9.11
N ALA A 85 -7.77 -1.07 -8.36
CA ALA A 85 -7.98 -1.79 -7.10
C ALA A 85 -8.77 -0.95 -6.08
N PHE A 86 -8.49 0.35 -5.98
CA PHE A 86 -9.24 1.26 -5.12
C PHE A 86 -10.70 1.44 -5.58
N ALA A 87 -10.94 1.56 -6.89
CA ALA A 87 -12.27 1.77 -7.44
C ALA A 87 -13.16 0.51 -7.37
N SER A 88 -12.58 -0.69 -7.59
CA SER A 88 -13.33 -1.95 -7.53
C SER A 88 -13.59 -2.40 -6.09
N GLY A 89 -12.66 -2.10 -5.17
CA GLY A 89 -12.67 -2.67 -3.82
C GLY A 89 -12.41 -4.18 -3.80
N GLU A 90 -12.04 -4.76 -4.94
CA GLU A 90 -11.73 -6.18 -5.06
C GLU A 90 -10.23 -6.44 -4.86
N LEU A 91 -9.91 -7.65 -4.42
CA LEU A 91 -8.52 -8.09 -4.35
C LEU A 91 -8.02 -8.36 -5.77
N GLU A 92 -7.21 -7.45 -6.28
CA GLU A 92 -6.43 -7.67 -7.51
C GLU A 92 -5.00 -8.07 -7.15
N ALA A 93 -4.31 -8.73 -8.09
CA ALA A 93 -2.89 -9.02 -8.00
C ALA A 93 -2.19 -8.48 -9.25
N TYR A 94 -1.09 -7.75 -9.07
CA TYR A 94 -0.32 -7.17 -10.15
C TYR A 94 1.16 -7.50 -10.03
N GLU A 95 1.69 -8.16 -11.06
CA GLU A 95 3.09 -8.57 -11.11
C GLU A 95 3.88 -7.65 -12.03
N VAL A 96 5.00 -7.12 -11.54
CA VAL A 96 5.84 -6.18 -12.28
C VAL A 96 7.32 -6.37 -11.98
N ASN A 97 8.14 -6.42 -13.02
CA ASN A 97 9.59 -6.26 -12.90
C ASN A 97 9.89 -4.77 -12.77
N TYR A 98 10.35 -4.33 -11.60
CA TYR A 98 10.61 -2.91 -11.33
C TYR A 98 12.11 -2.70 -11.07
N GLN A 99 12.76 -2.06 -12.03
CA GLN A 99 14.20 -1.77 -12.02
C GLN A 99 14.43 -0.26 -12.13
N ALA A 100 13.96 0.46 -11.13
CA ALA A 100 13.97 1.92 -11.10
C ALA A 100 13.88 2.44 -9.66
N ASP A 101 14.14 3.73 -9.46
CA ASP A 101 14.00 4.41 -8.16
C ASP A 101 14.78 3.76 -7.01
N GLY A 102 15.92 3.16 -7.31
CA GLY A 102 16.75 2.43 -6.34
C GLY A 102 16.26 1.02 -6.01
N LEU A 103 15.16 0.58 -6.64
CA LEU A 103 14.64 -0.77 -6.54
C LEU A 103 15.06 -1.59 -7.77
N ASP A 104 15.51 -2.81 -7.53
CA ASP A 104 15.79 -3.81 -8.57
C ASP A 104 15.21 -5.15 -8.11
N ASN A 105 13.91 -5.35 -8.38
CA ASN A 105 13.23 -6.55 -7.94
C ASN A 105 11.97 -6.86 -8.78
N TYR A 106 11.50 -8.09 -8.63
CA TYR A 106 10.18 -8.50 -9.08
C TYR A 106 9.17 -8.34 -7.94
N PHE A 107 8.11 -7.59 -8.20
CA PHE A 107 7.06 -7.32 -7.22
C PHE A 107 5.76 -8.00 -7.62
N ARG A 108 5.10 -8.56 -6.61
CA ARG A 108 3.70 -8.99 -6.69
C ARG A 108 2.91 -8.14 -5.71
N LEU A 109 2.16 -7.20 -6.26
CA LEU A 109 1.33 -6.22 -5.58
C LEU A 109 -0.13 -6.65 -5.56
#